data_AF-A0A176YRY4-F1
#
_entry.id   AF-A0A176YRY4-F1
#
_cell.length_a   1.000
_cell.length_b   1.000
_cell.length_c   1.000
_cell.angle_alpha   90.00
_cell.angle_beta   90.00
_cell.angle_gamma   90.00
#
_symmetry.space_group_name_H-M   'P 1'
#
loop_
_entity.id
_entity.type
_entity.pdbx_description
1 polymer ?
#
loop_
_entity_poly.entity_id
_entity_poly.type
_entity_poly.pdbx_seq_one_letter_code
_entity_poly.pdbx_strand_id
1 'polypeptide(L)'
;MTYPISEIDGLPAFAASKLKAHGIRTTDALLEAASTAKGRKALSAKTGISEQQLLEWANVSDYMRIPGMGKAKVGLVRAAGVTTVRELAYRNPARLAQSMREANEKKKLVRIMPSEKSVGDIIAKARKLPPKITY
;
A
#
# COMPACT_ATOMS: atom_id res chain seq x y z
N MET A 1 -1.76 -10.59 8.61
CA MET A 1 -2.55 -11.14 7.47
C MET A 1 -1.78 -10.82 6.21
N THR A 2 -1.68 -11.75 5.28
CA THR A 2 -1.03 -11.54 4.00
C THR A 2 -2.07 -11.58 2.89
N TYR A 3 -2.04 -10.63 1.97
CA TYR A 3 -2.96 -10.59 0.83
C TYR A 3 -2.25 -11.12 -0.43
N PRO A 4 -2.96 -11.78 -1.36
CA PRO A 4 -2.42 -12.09 -2.68
C PRO A 4 -1.98 -10.81 -3.40
N ILE A 5 -0.92 -10.84 -4.21
CA ILE A 5 -0.49 -9.63 -4.94
C ILE A 5 -1.56 -9.09 -5.90
N SER A 6 -2.54 -9.90 -6.34
CA SER A 6 -3.67 -9.44 -7.16
C SER A 6 -4.60 -8.44 -6.45
N GLU A 7 -4.54 -8.36 -5.11
CA GLU A 7 -5.24 -7.34 -4.33
C GLU A 7 -4.52 -5.98 -4.35
N ILE A 8 -3.27 -5.92 -4.80
CA ILE A 8 -2.52 -4.66 -4.89
C ILE A 8 -3.21 -3.75 -5.92
N ASP A 9 -3.51 -2.52 -5.50
CA ASP A 9 -4.06 -1.52 -6.38
C ASP A 9 -3.01 -1.03 -7.39
N GLY A 10 -3.42 -0.90 -8.66
CA GLY A 10 -2.51 -0.56 -9.75
C GLY A 10 -1.51 -1.66 -10.17
N LEU A 11 -1.63 -2.91 -9.72
CA LEU A 11 -0.84 -4.04 -10.25
C LEU A 11 -1.56 -4.70 -11.45
N PRO A 12 -1.06 -4.58 -12.69
CA PRO A 12 -1.66 -5.25 -13.85
C PRO A 12 -1.37 -6.75 -13.85
N ALA A 13 -2.26 -7.54 -14.44
CA ALA A 13 -2.17 -9.01 -14.47
C ALA A 13 -0.84 -9.53 -15.04
N PHE A 14 -0.29 -8.87 -16.07
CA PHE A 14 1.01 -9.20 -16.65
C PHE A 14 2.17 -9.07 -15.65
N ALA A 15 2.21 -7.98 -14.87
CA ALA A 15 3.20 -7.79 -13.82
C ALA A 15 3.00 -8.79 -12.67
N ALA A 16 1.76 -9.06 -12.29
CA ALA A 16 1.44 -10.09 -11.31
C ALA A 16 1.93 -11.49 -11.74
N SER A 17 1.78 -11.86 -13.01
CA SER A 17 2.29 -13.13 -13.56
C SER A 17 3.82 -13.20 -13.52
N LYS A 18 4.52 -12.11 -13.88
CA LYS A 18 5.99 -12.02 -13.75
C LYS A 18 6.46 -12.18 -12.31
N LEU A 19 5.83 -11.50 -11.36
CA LEU A 19 6.14 -11.62 -9.94
C LEU A 19 5.90 -13.05 -9.42
N LYS A 20 4.78 -13.67 -9.80
CA LYS A 20 4.46 -15.08 -9.47
C LYS A 20 5.48 -16.07 -10.02
N ALA A 21 6.03 -15.83 -11.22
CA ALA A 21 7.08 -16.66 -11.81
C ALA A 21 8.40 -16.63 -11.01
N HIS A 22 8.69 -15.51 -10.33
CA HIS A 22 9.79 -15.38 -9.37
C HIS A 22 9.40 -15.72 -7.92
N GLY A 23 8.31 -16.47 -7.72
CA GLY A 23 7.85 -16.94 -6.41
C GLY A 23 7.08 -15.89 -5.57
N ILE A 24 7.02 -14.64 -6.01
CA ILE A 24 6.33 -13.55 -5.30
C ILE A 24 4.82 -13.68 -5.54
N ARG A 25 4.10 -14.29 -4.60
CA ARG A 25 2.64 -14.51 -4.67
C ARG A 25 1.83 -13.64 -3.71
N THR A 26 2.46 -13.12 -2.65
CA THR A 26 1.84 -12.34 -1.58
C THR A 26 2.44 -10.95 -1.44
N THR A 27 1.64 -10.05 -0.86
CA THR A 27 2.03 -8.67 -0.49
C THR A 27 3.24 -8.63 0.42
N ASP A 28 3.32 -9.50 1.44
CA ASP A 28 4.53 -9.58 2.28
C ASP A 28 5.76 -9.99 1.48
N ALA A 29 5.67 -11.03 0.62
CA ALA A 29 6.80 -11.46 -0.21
C ALA A 29 7.25 -10.37 -1.21
N LEU A 30 6.32 -9.57 -1.74
CA LEU A 30 6.66 -8.43 -2.58
C LEU A 30 7.35 -7.34 -1.78
N LEU A 31 6.84 -7.03 -0.59
CA LEU A 31 7.42 -6.02 0.29
C LEU A 31 8.84 -6.41 0.72
N GLU A 32 9.09 -7.65 1.12
CA GLU A 32 10.45 -8.11 1.44
C GLU A 32 11.39 -7.94 0.24
N ALA A 33 10.96 -8.37 -0.97
CA ALA A 33 11.77 -8.29 -2.19
C ALA A 33 12.02 -6.86 -2.70
N ALA A 34 11.07 -5.93 -2.51
CA ALA A 34 11.11 -4.56 -3.02
C ALA A 34 11.34 -3.47 -1.95
N SER A 35 11.54 -3.88 -0.68
CA SER A 35 11.81 -3.03 0.49
C SER A 35 12.99 -2.08 0.28
N THR A 36 14.07 -2.56 -0.34
CA THR A 36 15.34 -1.83 -0.51
C THR A 36 15.61 -1.48 -1.97
N ALA A 37 16.35 -0.40 -2.22
CA ALA A 37 16.79 -0.03 -3.58
C ALA A 37 17.54 -1.19 -4.28
N LYS A 38 18.42 -1.90 -3.56
CA LYS A 38 19.12 -3.09 -4.09
C LYS A 38 18.13 -4.21 -4.48
N GLY A 39 17.11 -4.46 -3.65
CA GLY A 39 16.05 -5.43 -3.95
C GLY A 39 15.23 -5.05 -5.18
N ARG A 40 14.80 -3.78 -5.26
CA ARG A 40 14.09 -3.23 -6.42
C ARG A 40 14.90 -3.35 -7.70
N LYS A 41 16.19 -2.96 -7.69
CA LYS A 41 17.10 -3.09 -8.84
C LYS A 41 17.25 -4.54 -9.30
N ALA A 42 17.43 -5.49 -8.37
CA ALA A 42 17.56 -6.91 -8.68
C ALA A 42 16.25 -7.51 -9.23
N LEU A 43 15.10 -7.11 -8.69
CA LEU A 43 13.78 -7.56 -9.15
C LEU A 43 13.39 -6.91 -10.49
N SER A 44 13.76 -5.65 -10.70
CA SER A 44 13.64 -4.92 -11.97
C SER A 44 14.40 -5.64 -13.08
N ALA A 45 15.69 -5.97 -12.87
CA ALA A 45 16.49 -6.72 -13.84
C ALA A 45 15.89 -8.11 -14.20
N LYS A 46 15.25 -8.80 -13.24
CA LYS A 46 14.61 -10.11 -13.45
C LYS A 46 13.23 -10.06 -14.12
N THR A 47 12.50 -8.95 -13.99
CA THR A 47 11.10 -8.83 -14.43
C THR A 47 10.91 -7.85 -15.57
N GLY A 48 11.84 -6.93 -15.82
CA GLY A 48 11.65 -5.77 -16.70
C GLY A 48 10.58 -4.80 -16.19
N ILE A 49 10.28 -4.79 -14.89
CA ILE A 49 9.37 -3.84 -14.23
C ILE A 49 10.22 -2.71 -13.65
N SER A 50 9.83 -1.44 -13.79
CA SER A 50 10.66 -0.34 -13.30
C SER A 50 10.78 -0.32 -11.77
N GLU A 51 11.92 0.13 -11.26
CA GLU A 51 12.13 0.26 -9.80
C GLU A 51 11.09 1.17 -9.13
N GLN A 52 10.58 2.18 -9.85
CA GLN A 52 9.51 3.06 -9.40
C GLN A 52 8.17 2.33 -9.24
N GLN A 53 7.80 1.45 -10.19
CA GLN A 53 6.59 0.62 -10.06
C GLN A 53 6.72 -0.39 -8.92
N LEU A 54 7.91 -0.98 -8.74
CA LEU A 54 8.18 -1.89 -7.63
C LEU A 54 8.11 -1.18 -6.27
N LEU A 55 8.63 0.05 -6.17
CA LEU A 55 8.49 0.88 -4.97
C LEU A 55 7.03 1.23 -4.68
N GLU A 56 6.25 1.56 -5.71
CA GLU A 56 4.84 1.90 -5.56
C GLU A 56 4.01 0.72 -5.01
N TRP A 57 4.19 -0.47 -5.56
CA TRP A 57 3.52 -1.67 -5.04
C TRP A 57 4.08 -2.15 -3.69
N ALA A 58 5.35 -1.87 -3.39
CA ALA A 58 5.89 -2.05 -2.04
C ALA A 58 5.18 -1.12 -1.03
N ASN A 59 4.99 0.16 -1.35
CA ASN A 59 4.24 1.10 -0.50
C ASN A 59 2.80 0.64 -0.26
N VAL A 60 2.12 0.14 -1.30
CA VAL A 60 0.78 -0.47 -1.17
C VAL A 60 0.81 -1.71 -0.26
N SER A 61 1.81 -2.59 -0.42
CA SER A 61 1.98 -3.79 0.39
C SER A 61 2.29 -3.46 1.87
N ASP A 62 3.04 -2.39 2.12
CA ASP A 62 3.35 -1.90 3.47
C ASP A 62 2.08 -1.44 4.21
N TYR A 63 1.18 -0.74 3.52
CA TYR A 63 -0.15 -0.42 4.06
C TYR A 63 -0.97 -1.67 4.40
N MET A 64 -0.89 -2.72 3.57
CA MET A 64 -1.66 -3.96 3.76
C MET A 64 -1.20 -4.79 4.98
N ARG A 65 -0.06 -4.46 5.59
CA ARG A 65 0.35 -4.99 6.91
C ARG A 65 -0.60 -4.57 8.04
N ILE A 66 -1.27 -3.41 7.91
CA ILE A 66 -2.16 -2.87 8.93
C ILE A 66 -3.48 -3.66 8.92
N PRO A 67 -3.91 -4.28 10.04
CA PRO A 67 -5.15 -5.04 10.09
C PRO A 67 -6.37 -4.20 9.70
N GLY A 68 -7.05 -4.59 8.61
CA GLY A 68 -8.21 -3.90 8.06
C GLY A 68 -7.91 -2.88 6.94
N MET A 69 -6.68 -2.85 6.41
CA MET A 69 -6.26 -2.06 5.24
C MET A 69 -6.18 -2.94 3.97
N GLY A 70 -7.33 -3.42 3.48
CA GLY A 70 -7.43 -4.07 2.17
C GLY A 70 -7.49 -3.07 1.01
N LYS A 71 -7.43 -3.57 -0.24
CA LYS A 71 -7.34 -2.81 -1.51
C LYS A 71 -8.07 -1.46 -1.50
N ALA A 72 -9.38 -1.48 -1.32
CA ALA A 72 -10.23 -0.28 -1.40
C ALA A 72 -9.87 0.79 -0.35
N LYS A 73 -9.47 0.39 0.87
CA LYS A 73 -9.10 1.33 1.93
C LYS A 73 -7.69 1.89 1.72
N VAL A 74 -6.76 1.07 1.21
CA VAL A 74 -5.42 1.55 0.82
C VAL A 74 -5.53 2.54 -0.33
N GLY A 75 -6.28 2.20 -1.39
CA GLY A 75 -6.56 3.10 -2.51
C GLY A 75 -7.19 4.42 -2.05
N LEU A 76 -8.10 4.38 -1.08
CA LEU A 76 -8.73 5.57 -0.50
C LEU A 76 -7.75 6.46 0.27
N VAL A 77 -6.92 5.89 1.14
CA VAL A 77 -5.89 6.66 1.89
C VAL A 77 -4.86 7.29 0.96
N ARG A 78 -4.44 6.56 -0.08
CA ARG A 78 -3.48 7.06 -1.07
C ARG A 78 -4.12 8.08 -2.03
N ALA A 79 -5.41 7.94 -2.35
CA ALA A 79 -6.19 8.96 -3.06
C ALA A 79 -6.42 10.24 -2.24
N ALA A 80 -6.39 10.15 -0.91
CA ALA A 80 -6.40 11.29 0.01
C ALA A 80 -5.00 11.95 0.19
N GLY A 81 -4.01 11.59 -0.63
CA GLY A 81 -2.69 12.23 -0.65
C GLY A 81 -1.72 11.76 0.44
N VAL A 82 -1.92 10.56 0.99
CA VAL A 82 -1.00 9.93 1.95
C VAL A 82 -0.36 8.72 1.29
N THR A 83 0.89 8.83 0.84
CA THR A 83 1.46 7.82 -0.08
C THR A 83 2.18 6.66 0.62
N THR A 84 2.56 6.84 1.89
CA THR A 84 3.38 5.89 2.66
C THR A 84 2.83 5.66 4.08
N VAL A 85 3.08 4.48 4.67
CA VAL A 85 2.74 4.19 6.07
C VAL A 85 3.45 5.15 7.03
N ARG A 86 4.66 5.60 6.68
CA ARG A 86 5.41 6.61 7.42
C ARG A 86 4.64 7.93 7.49
N GLU A 87 4.14 8.46 6.37
CA GLU A 87 3.30 9.67 6.38
C GLU A 87 2.02 9.46 7.19
N LEU A 88 1.34 8.32 7.02
CA LEU A 88 0.09 8.00 7.73
C LEU A 88 0.26 8.13 9.24
N ALA A 89 1.38 7.66 9.79
CA ALA A 89 1.68 7.75 11.22
C ALA A 89 1.68 9.21 11.77
N TYR A 90 1.98 10.22 10.94
CA TYR A 90 2.03 11.63 11.33
C TYR A 90 0.76 12.42 10.97
N ARG A 91 -0.23 11.84 10.28
CA ARG A 91 -1.46 12.56 9.92
C ARG A 91 -2.37 12.81 11.13
N ASN A 92 -3.15 13.88 11.06
CA ASN A 92 -4.26 14.15 11.97
C ASN A 92 -5.50 13.33 11.55
N PRO A 93 -6.17 12.58 12.45
CA PRO A 93 -7.31 11.73 12.10
C PRO A 93 -8.50 12.46 11.46
N ALA A 94 -8.93 13.60 12.04
CA ALA A 94 -10.05 14.39 11.53
C ALA A 94 -9.80 14.90 10.11
N ARG A 95 -8.63 15.52 9.88
CA ARG A 95 -8.24 16.03 8.54
C ARG A 95 -8.13 14.90 7.53
N LEU A 96 -7.54 13.75 7.91
CA LEU A 96 -7.46 12.61 6.99
C LEU A 96 -8.84 12.03 6.67
N ALA A 97 -9.73 11.90 7.65
CA ALA A 97 -11.11 11.45 7.43
C ALA A 97 -11.89 12.39 6.48
N GLN A 98 -11.64 13.70 6.54
CA GLN A 98 -12.19 14.67 5.60
C GLN A 98 -11.60 14.49 4.19
N SER A 99 -10.28 14.49 4.02
CA SER A 99 -9.64 14.28 2.70
C SER A 99 -10.01 12.94 2.07
N MET A 100 -10.27 11.91 2.88
CA MET A 100 -10.82 10.63 2.41
C MET A 100 -12.27 10.77 1.90
N ARG A 101 -13.14 11.60 2.48
CA ARG A 101 -14.48 11.87 1.90
C ARG A 101 -14.36 12.55 0.53
N GLU A 102 -13.60 13.64 0.46
CA GLU A 102 -13.39 14.41 -0.77
C GLU A 102 -12.78 13.55 -1.90
N ALA A 103 -11.88 12.62 -1.56
CA ALA A 103 -11.35 11.63 -2.51
C ALA A 103 -12.40 10.58 -2.92
N ASN A 104 -13.26 10.13 -1.99
CA ASN A 104 -14.29 9.13 -2.28
C ASN A 104 -15.45 9.68 -3.10
N GLU A 105 -15.83 10.96 -2.93
CA GLU A 105 -16.84 11.62 -3.77
C GLU A 105 -16.43 11.60 -5.25
N LYS A 106 -15.14 11.84 -5.52
CA LYS A 106 -14.56 11.86 -6.87
C LYS A 106 -14.32 10.47 -7.45
N LYS A 107 -13.85 9.51 -6.63
CA LYS A 107 -13.38 8.19 -7.12
C LYS A 107 -14.26 6.99 -6.75
N LYS A 108 -15.24 7.15 -5.87
CA LYS A 108 -16.23 6.12 -5.42
C LYS A 108 -15.59 4.78 -5.03
N LEU A 109 -14.48 4.84 -4.28
CA LEU A 109 -13.63 3.69 -3.92
C LEU A 109 -14.24 2.82 -2.80
N VAL A 110 -14.99 3.40 -1.87
CA VAL A 110 -15.68 2.68 -0.80
C VAL A 110 -17.16 3.05 -0.72
N ARG A 111 -18.00 2.06 -0.39
CA ARG A 111 -19.43 2.27 -0.10
C ARG A 111 -19.67 2.82 1.31
N ILE A 112 -18.85 2.41 2.27
CA ILE A 112 -18.94 2.81 3.68
C ILE A 112 -17.70 3.64 4.01
N MET A 113 -17.89 4.90 4.38
CA MET A 113 -16.80 5.77 4.79
C MET A 113 -16.26 5.37 6.17
N PRO A 114 -14.93 5.30 6.37
CA PRO A 114 -14.36 5.15 7.71
C PRO A 114 -14.67 6.39 8.55
N SER A 115 -15.11 6.18 9.79
CA SER A 115 -15.25 7.23 10.79
C SER A 115 -13.89 7.74 11.26
N GLU A 116 -13.85 8.95 11.84
CA GLU A 116 -12.61 9.51 12.40
C GLU A 116 -11.94 8.57 13.40
N LYS A 117 -12.73 7.90 14.27
CA LYS A 117 -12.23 6.88 15.19
C LYS A 117 -11.53 5.73 14.45
N SER A 118 -12.13 5.23 13.37
CA SER A 118 -11.53 4.16 12.54
C SER A 118 -10.22 4.61 11.87
N VAL A 119 -10.15 5.87 11.43
CA VAL A 119 -8.92 6.48 10.88
C VAL A 119 -7.85 6.63 11.99
N GLY A 120 -8.25 7.06 13.19
CA GLY A 120 -7.38 7.13 14.38
C GLY A 120 -6.78 5.78 14.76
N ASP A 121 -7.59 4.72 14.78
CA ASP A 121 -7.12 3.35 15.05
C ASP A 121 -6.10 2.86 14.00
N ILE A 122 -6.30 3.25 12.72
CA ILE A 122 -5.39 2.93 11.62
C ILE A 122 -4.05 3.68 11.78
N ILE A 123 -4.08 4.97 12.14
CA ILE A 123 -2.88 5.77 12.41
C ILE A 123 -2.13 5.22 13.63
N ALA A 124 -2.84 4.84 14.70
CA ALA A 124 -2.25 4.23 15.89
C ALA A 124 -1.59 2.88 15.60
N LYS A 125 -2.16 2.07 14.69
CA LYS A 125 -1.54 0.83 14.19
C LYS A 125 -0.32 1.12 13.32
N ALA A 126 -0.39 2.11 12.42
CA ALA A 126 0.74 2.52 11.57
C ALA A 126 1.95 2.94 12.41
N ARG A 127 1.75 3.72 13.48
CA ARG A 127 2.80 4.11 14.44
C ARG A 127 3.51 2.95 15.13
N LYS A 128 2.87 1.79 15.25
CA LYS A 128 3.43 0.58 15.88
C LYS A 128 4.15 -0.34 14.90
N LEU A 129 4.06 -0.10 13.59
CA LEU A 129 4.75 -0.91 12.59
C LEU A 129 6.21 -0.43 12.45
N PRO A 130 7.21 -1.34 12.48
CA PRO A 130 8.57 -0.98 12.13
C PRO A 130 8.62 -0.59 10.64
N PRO A 131 9.38 0.46 10.28
CA PRO A 131 9.57 0.85 8.88
C PRO A 131 10.27 -0.28 8.13
N LYS A 132 9.70 -0.71 6.99
CA LYS A 132 10.29 -1.75 6.13
C LYS A 132 10.89 -1.21 4.84
N ILE A 133 10.43 -0.07 4.34
CA ILE A 133 10.88 0.48 3.05
C ILE A 133 12.03 1.46 3.25
N THR A 134 13.12 1.21 2.53
CA THR A 134 14.23 2.14 2.32
C THR A 134 14.09 2.71 0.90
N TYR A 135 14.12 4.03 0.81
CA TYR A 135 13.99 4.78 -0.45
C TYR A 135 15.32 4.82 -1.19
#